data_AF-A0A7S3YUT5-F1
#
_entry.id   AF-A0A7S3YUT5-F1
#
_cell.length_a   1.000
_cell.length_b   1.000
_cell.length_c   1.000
_cell.angle_alpha   90.00
_cell.angle_beta   90.00
_cell.angle_gamma   90.00
#
_symmetry.space_group_name_H-M   'P 1'
#
loop_
_entity.id
_entity.type
_entity.pdbx_description
1 polymer ?
#
loop_
_entity_poly.entity_id
_entity_poly.type
_entity_poly.pdbx_seq_one_letter_code
_entity_poly.pdbx_strand_id
1 'polypeptide(L)'
;CPSSTLLKQVISNGMGPKGMGEINRLGHLSDAFAMAGAGLSDLGTALDLARASKGDDAYPVVMELADNLASVCKRYKNDKHIYTGLQAIVQETFAPLYEEMGWEAKAGREERVSDATIRQVVIGLMAMAEYAPVIDEAKKRFNN
;
A
#
# COMPACT_ATOMS: atom_id res chain seq x y z
N CYS A 1 -9.61 8.99 22.45
CA CYS A 1 -8.41 9.85 22.60
C CYS A 1 -8.44 10.99 21.59
N PRO A 2 -8.00 12.21 21.96
CA PRO A 2 -8.01 13.40 21.09
C PRO A 2 -7.27 13.21 19.74
N SER A 3 -6.26 12.33 19.71
CA SER A 3 -5.48 12.00 18.50
C SER A 3 -6.30 11.34 17.37
N SER A 4 -7.30 10.52 17.73
CA SER A 4 -8.19 9.89 16.73
C SER A 4 -9.10 10.93 16.03
N THR A 5 -9.44 12.00 16.74
CA THR A 5 -10.26 13.09 16.21
C THR A 5 -9.47 13.94 15.21
N LEU A 6 -8.18 14.19 15.46
CA LEU A 6 -7.31 14.92 14.54
C LEU A 6 -7.04 14.14 13.24
N LEU A 7 -6.77 12.84 13.32
CA LEU A 7 -6.63 11.99 12.12
C LEU A 7 -7.91 12.01 11.27
N LYS A 8 -9.08 11.88 11.89
CA LYS A 8 -10.37 11.97 11.19
C LYS A 8 -10.63 13.36 10.63
N GLN A 9 -10.25 14.43 11.34
CA GLN A 9 -10.39 15.81 10.88
C GLN A 9 -9.44 16.13 9.71
N VAL A 10 -8.21 15.65 9.72
CA VAL A 10 -7.28 15.85 8.58
C VAL A 10 -7.78 15.12 7.33
N ILE A 11 -8.31 13.90 7.48
CA ILE A 11 -8.97 13.17 6.38
C ILE A 11 -10.24 13.91 5.90
N SER A 12 -10.97 14.57 6.81
CA SER A 12 -12.24 15.28 6.52
C SER A 12 -12.07 16.71 6.00
N ASN A 13 -10.95 17.38 6.24
CA ASN A 13 -10.80 18.84 6.05
C ASN A 13 -10.19 19.27 4.70
N GLY A 14 -10.26 18.44 3.66
CA GLY A 14 -10.25 18.98 2.29
C GLY A 14 -8.95 18.93 1.48
N MET A 15 -8.05 17.99 1.77
CA MET A 15 -7.20 17.41 0.73
C MET A 15 -7.18 15.91 0.93
N GLY A 16 -7.82 15.17 0.02
CA GLY A 16 -7.52 13.73 -0.09
C GLY A 16 -6.00 13.56 -0.23
N PRO A 17 -5.44 12.39 0.10
CA PRO A 17 -3.99 12.20 0.22
C PRO A 17 -3.19 12.87 -0.91
N LYS A 18 -3.61 12.83 -2.18
CA LYS A 18 -2.92 13.48 -3.30
C LYS A 18 -2.78 15.02 -3.25
N GLY A 19 -3.56 15.76 -2.47
CA GLY A 19 -3.37 17.21 -2.29
C GLY A 19 -2.22 17.54 -1.33
N MET A 20 -1.87 16.59 -0.47
CA MET A 20 -0.82 16.73 0.53
C MET A 20 0.56 16.42 -0.09
N GLY A 21 1.58 17.22 0.21
CA GLY A 21 2.94 16.98 -0.28
C GLY A 21 3.47 15.59 0.12
N GLU A 22 4.28 14.97 -0.74
CA GLU A 22 4.74 13.57 -0.59
C GLU A 22 5.36 13.30 0.78
N ILE A 23 6.19 14.23 1.28
CA ILE A 23 6.83 14.14 2.60
C ILE A 23 5.80 14.06 3.72
N ASN A 24 4.71 14.82 3.63
CA ASN A 24 3.70 14.83 4.68
C ASN A 24 2.86 13.55 4.64
N ARG A 25 2.56 13.01 3.45
CA ARG A 25 1.89 11.70 3.31
C ARG A 25 2.74 10.58 3.92
N LEU A 26 4.04 10.58 3.60
CA LEU A 26 5.01 9.66 4.17
C LEU A 26 5.03 9.76 5.70
N GLY A 27 5.18 10.98 6.24
CA GLY A 27 5.23 11.21 7.69
C GLY A 27 3.97 10.70 8.40
N HIS A 28 2.79 10.99 7.87
CA HIS A 28 1.54 10.51 8.45
C HIS A 28 1.41 8.99 8.43
N LEU A 29 1.82 8.33 7.34
CA LEU A 29 1.82 6.87 7.26
C LEU A 29 2.78 6.27 8.29
N SER A 30 4.01 6.80 8.34
CA SER A 30 5.04 6.31 9.26
C SER A 30 4.62 6.45 10.72
N ASP A 31 4.11 7.63 11.10
CA ASP A 31 3.60 7.88 12.44
C ASP A 31 2.41 6.98 12.79
N ALA A 32 1.47 6.77 11.87
CA ALA A 32 0.29 5.95 12.10
C ALA A 32 0.67 4.49 12.38
N PHE A 33 1.55 3.90 11.58
CA PHE A 33 2.02 2.53 11.78
C PHE A 33 2.92 2.40 13.02
N ALA A 34 3.80 3.38 13.28
CA ALA A 34 4.64 3.38 14.47
C ALA A 34 3.82 3.44 15.77
N MET A 35 2.82 4.33 15.83
CA MET A 35 1.91 4.41 16.98
C MET A 35 1.11 3.13 17.17
N ALA A 36 0.63 2.51 16.09
CA ALA A 36 -0.11 1.25 16.17
C ALA A 36 0.80 0.11 16.67
N GLY A 37 2.03 0.03 16.16
CA GLY A 37 3.03 -0.93 16.62
C GLY A 37 3.43 -0.75 18.08
N ALA A 38 3.44 0.49 18.57
CA ALA A 38 3.69 0.83 19.98
C ALA A 38 2.46 0.65 20.90
N GLY A 39 1.29 0.31 20.36
CA GLY A 39 0.03 0.22 21.12
C GLY A 39 -0.53 1.57 21.57
N LEU A 40 -0.06 2.68 20.99
CA LEU A 40 -0.53 4.03 21.25
C LEU A 40 -1.75 4.41 20.40
N SER A 41 -1.99 3.69 19.31
CA SER A 41 -3.18 3.80 18.46
C SER A 41 -3.67 2.43 18.00
N ASP A 42 -4.88 2.40 17.45
CA ASP A 42 -5.46 1.19 16.87
C ASP A 42 -4.89 0.91 15.47
N LEU A 43 -4.56 -0.35 15.19
CA LEU A 43 -4.04 -0.78 13.89
C LEU A 43 -5.03 -0.51 12.75
N GLY A 44 -6.33 -0.60 13.01
CA GLY A 44 -7.37 -0.29 12.03
C GLY A 44 -7.26 1.14 11.50
N THR A 45 -6.85 2.10 12.34
CA THR A 45 -6.65 3.49 11.90
C THR A 45 -5.48 3.61 10.90
N ALA A 46 -4.39 2.88 11.13
CA ALA A 46 -3.26 2.86 10.19
C ALA A 46 -3.63 2.15 8.87
N LEU A 47 -4.41 1.07 8.94
CA LEU A 47 -4.91 0.35 7.77
C LEU A 47 -5.89 1.20 6.94
N ASP A 48 -6.76 1.99 7.58
CA ASP A 48 -7.67 2.92 6.90
C ASP A 48 -6.89 4.03 6.18
N LEU A 49 -5.80 4.52 6.78
CA LEU A 49 -4.91 5.46 6.13
C LEU A 49 -4.19 4.83 4.91
N ALA A 50 -3.74 3.57 5.03
CA ALA A 50 -3.15 2.85 3.90
C ALA A 50 -4.13 2.67 2.72
N ARG A 51 -5.41 2.40 3.00
CA ARG A 51 -6.47 2.38 1.98
C ARG A 51 -6.71 3.75 1.36
N ALA A 52 -6.69 4.80 2.17
CA ALA A 52 -6.88 6.17 1.68
C ALA A 52 -5.76 6.57 0.70
N SER A 53 -4.54 6.07 0.91
CA SER A 53 -3.37 6.27 0.04
C SER A 53 -3.36 5.39 -1.22
N LYS A 54 -4.48 4.77 -1.60
CA LYS A 54 -4.56 3.96 -2.83
C LYS A 54 -4.14 4.74 -4.08
N GLY A 55 -3.36 4.09 -4.94
CA GLY A 55 -2.86 4.70 -6.18
C GLY A 55 -1.92 5.89 -5.99
N ASP A 56 -1.28 6.01 -4.82
CA ASP A 56 -0.08 6.83 -4.67
C ASP A 56 1.07 6.21 -5.49
N ASP A 57 1.81 7.04 -6.20
CA ASP A 57 2.91 6.64 -7.07
C ASP A 57 4.24 7.29 -6.66
N ALA A 58 4.25 8.06 -5.56
CA ALA A 58 5.48 8.63 -5.03
C ALA A 58 6.31 7.52 -4.37
N TYR A 59 7.53 7.32 -4.87
CA TYR A 59 8.44 6.26 -4.42
C TYR A 59 8.49 6.06 -2.89
N PRO A 60 8.79 7.10 -2.07
CA PRO A 60 8.91 6.88 -0.62
C PRO A 60 7.58 6.48 0.03
N VAL A 61 6.44 6.98 -0.47
CA VAL A 61 5.11 6.64 0.06
C VAL A 61 4.76 5.19 -0.27
N VAL A 62 5.04 4.75 -1.50
CA VAL A 62 4.82 3.37 -1.92
C VAL A 62 5.67 2.40 -1.10
N MET A 63 6.95 2.72 -0.85
CA MET A 63 7.81 1.87 -0.02
C MET A 63 7.32 1.79 1.42
N GLU A 64 6.90 2.92 2.02
CA GLU A 64 6.36 2.92 3.39
C GLU A 64 5.09 2.07 3.51
N LEU A 65 4.16 2.19 2.55
CA LEU A 65 2.96 1.35 2.49
C LEU A 65 3.34 -0.12 2.35
N ALA A 66 4.27 -0.41 1.43
CA ALA A 66 4.70 -1.76 1.12
C ALA A 66 5.28 -2.48 2.32
N ASP A 67 6.25 -1.85 2.99
CA ASP A 67 6.97 -2.43 4.12
C ASP A 67 6.04 -2.66 5.32
N ASN A 68 5.21 -1.67 5.65
CA ASN A 68 4.28 -1.77 6.77
C ASN A 68 3.19 -2.82 6.53
N LEU A 69 2.56 -2.83 5.35
CA LEU A 69 1.53 -3.82 5.03
C LEU A 69 2.10 -5.23 4.96
N ALA A 70 3.29 -5.42 4.37
CA ALA A 70 3.98 -6.71 4.38
C ALA A 70 4.28 -7.20 5.79
N SER A 71 4.75 -6.30 6.66
CA SER A 71 5.07 -6.61 8.06
C SER A 71 3.82 -7.07 8.84
N VAL A 72 2.71 -6.33 8.70
CA VAL A 72 1.43 -6.68 9.32
C VAL A 72 0.90 -8.03 8.79
N CYS A 73 0.90 -8.22 7.46
CA CYS A 73 0.53 -9.48 6.82
C CYS A 73 1.34 -10.66 7.35
N LYS A 74 2.67 -10.49 7.45
CA LYS A 74 3.58 -11.52 7.98
C LYS A 74 3.26 -11.87 9.43
N ARG A 75 2.91 -10.88 10.26
CA ARG A 75 2.62 -11.08 11.68
C ARG A 75 1.33 -11.88 11.91
N TYR A 76 0.32 -11.67 11.06
CA TYR A 76 -0.98 -12.34 11.17
C TYR A 76 -1.17 -13.53 10.22
N LYS A 77 -0.12 -13.96 9.51
CA LYS A 77 -0.19 -15.02 8.48
C LYS A 77 -0.87 -16.33 8.94
N ASN A 78 -0.76 -16.68 10.22
CA ASN A 78 -1.33 -17.92 10.76
C ASN A 78 -2.80 -17.78 11.19
N ASP A 79 -3.34 -16.56 11.30
CA ASP A 79 -4.76 -16.31 11.50
C ASP A 79 -5.41 -16.09 10.13
N LYS A 80 -6.05 -17.13 9.60
CA LYS A 80 -6.62 -17.09 8.25
C LYS A 80 -7.65 -15.99 8.06
N HIS A 81 -8.49 -15.74 9.07
CA HIS A 81 -9.55 -14.74 8.95
C HIS A 81 -8.96 -13.32 8.88
N ILE A 82 -8.00 -13.02 9.77
CA ILE A 82 -7.30 -11.73 9.74
C ILE A 82 -6.47 -11.59 8.47
N TYR A 83 -5.73 -12.64 8.10
CA TYR A 83 -4.84 -12.61 6.94
C TYR A 83 -5.60 -12.33 5.65
N THR A 84 -6.75 -12.98 5.41
CA THR A 84 -7.58 -12.69 4.23
C THR A 84 -8.06 -11.24 4.19
N GLY A 85 -8.44 -10.66 5.33
CA GLY A 85 -8.79 -9.24 5.41
C GLY A 85 -7.61 -8.31 5.08
N LEU A 86 -6.40 -8.67 5.53
CA LEU A 86 -5.19 -7.92 5.21
C LEU A 86 -4.79 -8.04 3.74
N GLN A 87 -4.96 -9.23 3.13
CA GLN A 87 -4.75 -9.42 1.70
C GLN A 87 -5.67 -8.52 0.88
N ALA A 88 -6.95 -8.41 1.27
CA ALA A 88 -7.90 -7.51 0.61
C ALA A 88 -7.45 -6.04 0.70
N ILE A 89 -6.93 -5.59 1.84
CA ILE A 89 -6.36 -4.23 1.99
C ILE A 89 -5.19 -4.01 1.03
N VAL A 90 -4.26 -4.96 0.94
CA VAL A 90 -3.12 -4.86 0.02
C VAL A 90 -3.62 -4.73 -1.43
N GLN A 91 -4.59 -5.55 -1.82
CA GLN A 91 -5.19 -5.48 -3.15
C GLN A 91 -5.85 -4.12 -3.41
N GLU A 92 -6.67 -3.63 -2.48
CA GLU A 92 -7.36 -2.33 -2.60
C GLU A 92 -6.38 -1.15 -2.72
N THR A 93 -5.28 -1.18 -1.96
CA THR A 93 -4.27 -0.11 -1.97
C THR A 93 -3.47 -0.08 -3.27
N PHE A 94 -3.06 -1.24 -3.79
CA PHE A 94 -2.08 -1.32 -4.88
C PHE A 94 -2.66 -1.69 -6.25
N ALA A 95 -3.90 -2.17 -6.36
CA ALA A 95 -4.50 -2.50 -7.66
C ALA A 95 -4.47 -1.35 -8.68
N PRO A 96 -4.83 -0.09 -8.34
CA PRO A 96 -4.76 0.99 -9.31
C PRO A 96 -3.34 1.23 -9.86
N LEU A 97 -2.33 1.13 -8.98
CA LEU A 97 -0.93 1.33 -9.36
C LEU A 97 -0.42 0.16 -10.21
N TYR A 98 -0.77 -1.08 -9.86
CA TYR A 98 -0.46 -2.25 -10.69
C TYR A 98 -1.10 -2.17 -12.08
N GLU A 99 -2.37 -1.78 -12.17
CA GLU A 99 -3.07 -1.64 -13.46
C GLU A 99 -2.44 -0.54 -14.33
N GLU A 100 -1.97 0.53 -13.70
CA GLU A 100 -1.26 1.59 -14.39
C GLU A 100 0.13 1.17 -14.88
N MET A 101 0.92 0.46 -14.07
CA MET A 101 2.31 0.12 -14.40
C MET A 101 2.42 -1.17 -15.22
N GLY A 102 1.66 -2.20 -14.88
CA GLY A 102 1.77 -3.54 -15.45
C GLY A 102 3.07 -4.25 -15.08
N TRP A 103 3.41 -5.29 -15.85
CA TRP A 103 4.64 -6.09 -15.65
C TRP A 103 5.87 -5.53 -16.35
N GLU A 104 5.66 -4.76 -17.43
CA GLU A 104 6.73 -4.23 -18.27
C GLU A 104 6.58 -2.72 -18.41
N ALA A 105 7.68 -2.07 -18.73
CA ALA A 105 7.67 -0.68 -19.12
C ALA A 105 6.77 -0.46 -20.34
N LYS A 106 5.90 0.57 -20.28
CA LYS A 106 4.99 0.88 -21.38
C LYS A 106 5.77 1.63 -22.47
N ALA A 107 5.82 1.04 -23.66
CA ALA A 107 6.47 1.65 -24.82
C ALA A 107 5.93 3.07 -25.08
N GLY A 108 6.83 4.04 -25.26
CA GLY A 108 6.46 5.43 -25.52
C GLY A 108 6.06 6.25 -24.28
N ARG A 109 6.16 5.70 -23.06
CA ARG A 109 6.13 6.49 -21.82
C ARG A 109 7.53 6.66 -21.25
N GLU A 110 7.82 7.85 -20.75
CA GLU A 110 8.97 8.07 -19.89
C GLU A 110 8.75 7.38 -18.54
N GLU A 111 9.73 6.57 -18.12
CA GLU A 111 9.74 5.98 -16.79
C GLU A 111 10.67 6.79 -15.89
N ARG A 112 10.23 7.01 -14.65
CA ARG A 112 11.12 7.50 -13.59
C ARG A 112 12.09 6.39 -13.21
N VAL A 113 13.26 6.77 -12.71
CA VAL A 113 14.26 5.82 -12.18
C VAL A 113 13.66 4.88 -11.11
N SER A 114 12.68 5.38 -10.34
CA SER A 114 11.98 4.62 -9.31
C SER A 114 10.92 3.65 -9.82
N ASP A 115 10.43 3.79 -11.06
CA ASP A 115 9.25 3.06 -11.52
C ASP A 115 9.52 1.55 -11.63
N ALA A 116 10.73 1.15 -12.03
CA ALA A 116 11.12 -0.26 -12.05
C ALA A 116 11.08 -0.89 -10.64
N THR A 117 11.57 -0.18 -9.63
CA THR A 117 11.56 -0.64 -8.23
C THR A 117 10.14 -0.72 -7.69
N ILE A 118 9.32 0.32 -7.92
CA ILE A 118 7.91 0.32 -7.51
C ILE A 118 7.19 -0.87 -8.12
N ARG A 119 7.38 -1.12 -9.42
CA ARG A 119 6.76 -2.24 -10.13
C ARG A 119 7.10 -3.58 -9.49
N GLN A 120 8.39 -3.83 -9.21
CA GLN A 120 8.84 -5.07 -8.57
C GLN A 120 8.18 -5.27 -7.20
N VAL A 121 8.16 -4.23 -6.36
CA VAL A 121 7.58 -4.29 -5.02
C VAL A 121 6.06 -4.52 -5.08
N VAL A 122 5.36 -3.78 -5.94
CA VAL A 122 3.91 -3.90 -6.11
C VAL A 122 3.54 -5.29 -6.62
N ILE A 123 4.23 -5.82 -7.63
CA ILE A 123 3.97 -7.19 -8.13
C ILE A 123 4.19 -8.22 -7.02
N GLY A 124 5.27 -8.10 -6.25
CA GLY A 124 5.56 -9.01 -5.13
C GLY A 124 4.49 -9.00 -4.05
N LEU A 125 4.02 -7.80 -3.66
CA LEU A 125 2.93 -7.65 -2.68
C LEU A 125 1.60 -8.17 -3.19
N MET A 126 1.27 -7.87 -4.44
CA MET A 126 0.02 -8.31 -5.06
C MET A 126 0.00 -9.83 -5.25
N ALA A 127 1.16 -10.45 -5.52
CA ALA A 127 1.30 -11.90 -5.51
C ALA A 127 1.12 -12.49 -4.09
N MET A 128 1.74 -11.89 -3.06
CA MET A 128 1.51 -12.28 -1.65
C MET A 128 0.03 -12.16 -1.26
N ALA A 129 -0.65 -11.15 -1.76
CA ALA A 129 -2.06 -10.91 -1.52
C ALA A 129 -3.00 -11.79 -2.36
N GLU A 130 -2.47 -12.72 -3.18
CA GLU A 130 -3.25 -13.59 -4.06
C GLU A 130 -4.13 -12.83 -5.08
N TYR A 131 -3.64 -11.67 -5.56
CA TYR A 131 -4.35 -10.90 -6.59
C TYR A 131 -4.36 -11.67 -7.92
N ALA A 132 -5.55 -12.11 -8.34
CA ALA A 132 -5.70 -13.03 -9.47
C ALA A 132 -4.99 -12.56 -10.77
N PRO A 133 -5.10 -11.29 -11.22
CA PRO A 133 -4.37 -10.83 -12.40
C PRO A 133 -2.85 -10.99 -12.33
N VAL A 134 -2.26 -10.86 -11.14
CA VAL A 134 -0.81 -11.07 -10.93
C VAL A 134 -0.49 -12.56 -10.90
N ILE A 135 -1.28 -13.37 -10.21
CA ILE A 135 -1.05 -14.82 -10.14
C ILE A 135 -1.17 -15.47 -11.53
N ASP A 136 -2.16 -15.08 -12.32
CA ASP A 136 -2.38 -15.62 -13.66
C ASP A 136 -1.24 -15.24 -14.61
N GLU A 137 -0.78 -13.99 -14.55
CA GLU A 137 0.34 -13.55 -15.37
C GLU A 137 1.67 -14.18 -14.93
N ALA A 138 1.90 -14.33 -13.63
CA ALA A 138 3.06 -15.04 -13.09
C ALA A 138 3.12 -16.50 -13.58
N LYS A 139 1.98 -17.21 -13.57
CA LYS A 139 1.88 -18.59 -14.09
C LYS A 139 2.17 -18.68 -15.57
N LYS A 140 1.65 -17.75 -16.40
CA LYS A 140 1.95 -17.72 -17.84
C LYS A 140 3.44 -17.56 -18.08
N ARG A 141 4.08 -16.63 -17.38
CA ARG A 141 5.51 -16.34 -17.52
C ARG A 141 6.41 -17.45 -17.01
N PHE A 142 6.01 -18.18 -15.98
CA PHE A 142 6.78 -19.31 -15.46
C PHE A 142 6.73 -20.54 -16.37
N ASN A 143 5.62 -20.74 -17.09
CA ASN A 143 5.43 -21.89 -17.99
C ASN A 143 5.93 -21.66 -19.41
N ASN A 144 6.46 -20.47 -19.72
CA ASN A 144 7.11 -20.12 -20.98
C ASN A 144 8.62 -20.27 -20.85
#